data_AF-A0AAW9KPL1-F1
#
_entry.id   AF-A0AAW9KPL1-F1
#
_cell.length_a   1.000
_cell.length_b   1.000
_cell.length_c   1.000
_cell.angle_alpha   90.00
_cell.angle_beta   90.00
_cell.angle_gamma   90.00
#
_symmetry.space_group_name_H-M   'P 1'
#
loop_
_entity.id
_entity.type
_entity.pdbx_description
1 polymer ?
#
loop_
_entity_poly.entity_id
_entity_poly.type
_entity_poly.pdbx_seq_one_letter_code
_entity_poly.pdbx_strand_id
1 'polypeptide(L)'
;MHERIPPRTPNMNAYIESFHSLLERDLFKRRNFMTFEEAYEALDRYMDFYNNRKMHGSLKLMPPAIFSEWIKTIEDSSMFHKAM
;
A
#
# COMPACT_ATOMS: atom_id res chain seq x y z
N MET A 1 -19.12 -10.13 -5.41
CA MET A 1 -19.23 -9.23 -6.58
C MET A 1 -17.82 -8.76 -6.91
N HIS A 2 -17.38 -8.83 -8.18
CA HIS A 2 -16.06 -8.35 -8.57
C HIS A 2 -16.21 -7.00 -9.26
N GLU A 3 -15.47 -5.99 -8.80
CA GLU A 3 -15.45 -4.65 -9.39
C GLU A 3 -14.25 -4.50 -10.34
N ARG A 4 -14.47 -3.90 -11.51
CA ARG A 4 -13.43 -3.63 -12.50
C ARG A 4 -13.24 -2.12 -12.62
N ILE A 5 -11.99 -1.67 -12.76
CA ILE A 5 -11.68 -0.27 -13.06
C ILE A 5 -12.18 0.06 -14.48
N PRO A 6 -13.08 1.04 -14.65
CA PRO A 6 -13.57 1.42 -15.97
C PRO A 6 -12.47 2.02 -16.85
N PRO A 7 -12.55 1.89 -18.19
CA PRO A 7 -11.62 2.57 -19.09
C PRO A 7 -11.60 4.09 -18.84
N ARG A 8 -10.41 4.70 -18.94
CA ARG A 8 -10.21 6.16 -18.78
C ARG A 8 -10.55 6.70 -17.39
N THR A 9 -10.41 5.89 -16.34
CA THR A 9 -10.57 6.32 -14.93
C THR A 9 -9.26 6.20 -14.15
N PRO A 10 -8.23 7.02 -14.47
CA PRO A 10 -6.90 6.89 -13.86
C PRO A 10 -6.92 7.03 -12.33
N ASN A 11 -7.82 7.87 -11.79
CA ASN A 11 -7.96 8.08 -10.35
C ASN A 11 -8.33 6.79 -9.60
N MET A 12 -9.04 5.85 -10.24
CA MET A 12 -9.38 4.56 -9.62
C MET A 12 -8.19 3.61 -9.56
N ASN A 13 -7.13 3.86 -10.34
CA ASN A 13 -5.87 3.10 -10.32
C ASN A 13 -4.76 3.79 -9.51
N ALA A 14 -4.95 5.06 -9.11
CA ALA A 14 -3.91 5.88 -8.51
C ALA A 14 -3.30 5.28 -7.23
N TYR A 15 -4.09 4.55 -6.44
CA TYR A 15 -3.61 3.93 -5.20
C TYR A 15 -2.61 2.80 -5.46
N ILE A 16 -2.92 1.89 -6.39
CA ILE A 16 -2.03 0.77 -6.71
C ILE A 16 -0.79 1.26 -7.48
N GLU A 17 -0.94 2.27 -8.33
CA GLU A 17 0.19 2.94 -9.00
C GLU A 17 1.15 3.59 -7.98
N SER A 18 0.59 4.26 -6.97
CA SER A 18 1.38 4.85 -5.88
C SER A 18 2.13 3.79 -5.08
N PHE A 19 1.47 2.66 -4.77
CA PHE A 19 2.12 1.53 -4.12
C PHE A 19 3.28 0.97 -4.95
N HIS A 20 3.07 0.71 -6.25
CA HIS A 20 4.12 0.18 -7.13
C HIS A 20 5.29 1.15 -7.28
N SER A 21 5.03 2.46 -7.36
CA SER A 21 6.08 3.48 -7.40
C SER A 21 6.95 3.46 -6.14
N LEU A 22 6.35 3.24 -4.97
CA LEU A 22 7.09 3.11 -3.70
C LEU A 22 7.90 1.81 -3.65
N LEU A 23 7.29 0.69 -4.03
CA LEU A 23 7.94 -0.62 -4.07
C LEU A 23 9.17 -0.60 -5.01
N GLU A 24 9.01 -0.03 -6.19
CA GLU A 24 10.09 0.11 -7.17
C GLU A 24 11.23 0.96 -6.60
N ARG A 25 10.92 2.13 -6.04
CA ARG A 25 11.92 3.06 -5.47
C ARG A 25 12.64 2.50 -4.24
N ASP A 26 11.90 1.84 -3.36
CA ASP A 26 12.39 1.44 -2.04
C ASP A 26 13.01 0.04 -2.05
N LEU A 27 12.62 -0.83 -2.99
CA LEU A 27 13.06 -2.22 -3.07
C LEU A 27 13.83 -2.54 -4.35
N PHE A 28 13.17 -2.48 -5.51
CA PHE A 28 13.70 -3.04 -6.75
C PHE A 28 14.83 -2.21 -7.36
N LYS A 29 14.78 -0.88 -7.23
CA LYS A 29 15.87 0.00 -7.70
C LYS A 29 17.11 0.02 -6.81
N ARG A 30 17.01 -0.51 -5.59
CA ARG A 30 18.10 -0.43 -4.60
C ARG A 30 19.06 -1.62 -4.65
N ARG A 31 18.68 -2.71 -5.29
CA ARG A 31 19.47 -3.94 -5.34
C ARG A 31 19.13 -4.75 -6.58
N ASN A 32 20.11 -5.49 -7.05
CA ASN A 32 19.90 -6.50 -8.08
C ASN A 32 19.60 -7.84 -7.42
N PHE A 33 18.76 -8.64 -8.07
CA PHE A 33 18.42 -9.99 -7.64
C PHE A 33 18.93 -10.96 -8.67
N MET A 34 19.55 -12.03 -8.20
CA MET A 34 20.07 -13.08 -9.09
C MET A 34 19.04 -14.17 -9.32
N THR A 35 18.08 -14.34 -8.41
CA THR A 35 17.01 -15.33 -8.51
C THR A 35 15.64 -14.75 -8.17
N PHE A 36 14.59 -15.40 -8.66
CA PHE A 36 13.22 -15.03 -8.30
C PHE A 36 12.92 -15.26 -6.81
N GLU A 37 13.49 -16.31 -6.22
CA GLU A 37 13.34 -16.61 -4.79
C GLU A 37 13.90 -15.48 -3.91
N GLU A 38 15.08 -14.96 -4.25
CA GLU A 38 15.68 -13.82 -3.55
C GLU A 38 14.79 -12.56 -3.65
N ALA A 39 14.23 -12.32 -4.84
CA ALA A 39 13.28 -11.22 -5.08
C ALA A 39 12.01 -11.39 -4.25
N TYR A 40 11.49 -12.61 -4.19
CA TYR A 40 10.27 -12.95 -3.45
C TYR A 40 10.45 -12.79 -1.94
N GLU A 41 11.49 -13.39 -1.35
CA GLU A 41 11.73 -13.32 0.09
C GLU A 41 11.79 -11.88 0.60
N ALA A 42 12.38 -11.01 -0.21
CA ALA A 42 12.64 -9.68 0.24
C ALA A 42 11.58 -8.68 -0.25
N LEU A 43 10.73 -9.06 -1.21
CA LEU A 43 9.39 -8.50 -1.34
C LEU A 43 8.55 -8.81 -0.10
N ASP A 44 8.57 -10.05 0.39
CA ASP A 44 7.80 -10.44 1.59
C ASP A 44 8.22 -9.64 2.83
N ARG A 45 9.53 -9.51 3.08
CA ARG A 45 10.06 -8.62 4.14
C ARG A 45 9.65 -7.16 3.94
N TYR A 46 9.61 -6.69 2.69
CA TYR A 46 9.15 -5.32 2.40
C TYR A 46 7.65 -5.16 2.67
N MET A 47 6.83 -6.17 2.38
CA MET A 47 5.39 -6.13 2.64
C MET A 47 5.09 -6.12 4.14
N ASP A 48 5.82 -6.89 4.94
CA ASP A 48 5.74 -6.80 6.41
C ASP A 48 6.09 -5.39 6.88
N PHE A 49 7.22 -4.84 6.43
CA PHE A 49 7.61 -3.47 6.76
C PHE A 49 6.55 -2.44 6.33
N TYR A 50 6.04 -2.53 5.10
CA TYR A 50 5.07 -1.60 4.54
C TYR A 50 3.77 -1.62 5.35
N ASN A 51 3.23 -2.81 5.65
CA ASN A 51 1.93 -2.96 6.31
C ASN A 51 1.98 -2.72 7.82
N ASN A 52 3.08 -3.11 8.47
CA ASN A 52 3.14 -3.16 9.93
C ASN A 52 4.02 -2.06 10.56
N ARG A 53 4.90 -1.40 9.78
CA ARG A 53 5.94 -0.51 10.33
C ARG A 53 6.08 0.82 9.62
N LYS A 54 5.81 0.91 8.32
CA LYS A 54 5.98 2.14 7.53
C LYS A 54 4.96 3.20 7.95
N MET A 55 5.41 4.41 8.25
CA MET A 55 4.50 5.53 8.53
C MET A 55 4.01 6.15 7.23
N HIS A 56 2.69 6.27 7.06
CA HIS A 56 2.08 6.88 5.89
C HIS A 56 1.45 8.22 6.25
N GLY A 57 1.83 9.29 5.54
CA GLY A 57 1.27 10.63 5.76
C GLY A 57 -0.25 10.68 5.57
N SER A 58 -0.77 9.97 4.55
CA SER A 58 -2.21 9.83 4.31
C SER A 58 -2.94 9.03 5.40
N LEU A 59 -2.22 8.22 6.19
CA LEU A 59 -2.76 7.39 7.27
C LEU A 59 -2.45 7.98 8.64
N LYS A 60 -2.37 9.31 8.76
CA LYS A 60 -2.04 10.02 10.01
C LYS A 60 -0.74 9.51 10.66
N LEU A 61 0.28 9.21 9.85
CA LEU A 61 1.57 8.67 10.29
C LEU A 61 1.48 7.29 10.96
N MET A 62 0.42 6.53 10.69
CA MET A 62 0.29 5.15 11.15
C MET A 62 0.65 4.15 10.03
N PRO A 63 1.11 2.94 10.39
CA PRO A 63 1.14 1.81 9.47
C PRO A 63 -0.27 1.39 9.04
N PRO A 64 -0.43 0.84 7.81
CA PRO A 64 -1.71 0.35 7.30
C PRO A 64 -2.46 -0.57 8.27
N ALA A 65 -1.78 -1.52 8.91
CA ALA A 65 -2.39 -2.44 9.86
C ALA A 65 -2.99 -1.69 11.07
N ILE A 66 -2.26 -0.72 11.62
CA ILE A 66 -2.70 0.08 12.77
C ILE A 66 -3.83 1.02 12.38
N PHE A 67 -3.72 1.67 11.22
CA PHE A 67 -4.77 2.56 10.70
C PHE A 67 -6.08 1.80 10.48
N SER A 68 -6.01 0.58 9.95
CA SER A 68 -7.19 -0.29 9.72
C SER A 68 -7.90 -0.69 11.00
N GLU A 69 -7.17 -0.91 12.09
CA GLU A 69 -7.80 -1.16 13.40
C GLU A 69 -8.33 0.13 14.02
N TRP A 70 -7.55 1.21 13.96
CA TRP A 70 -7.95 2.51 14.49
C TRP A 70 -9.24 3.03 13.83
N ILE A 71 -9.37 2.93 12.51
CA ILE A 71 -10.53 3.48 11.80
C ILE A 71 -11.85 2.83 12.21
N LYS A 72 -11.82 1.55 12.60
CA LYS A 72 -13.00 0.80 13.08
C LYS A 72 -13.51 1.32 14.42
N THR A 73 -12.67 2.02 15.19
CA THR A 73 -13.03 2.59 16.50
C THR A 73 -13.75 3.94 16.41
N ILE A 74 -13.85 4.52 15.21
CA ILE A 74 -14.41 5.86 14.99
C ILE A 74 -15.87 5.74 14.55
N GLU A 75 -16.77 6.44 15.23
CA GLU A 75 -18.21 6.44 14.93
C GLU A 75 -18.52 7.00 13.53
N ASP A 76 -17.85 8.08 13.13
CA ASP A 76 -17.93 8.65 11.77
C ASP A 76 -16.58 8.58 11.06
N SER A 77 -16.44 7.56 10.21
CA SER A 77 -15.28 7.35 9.35
C SER A 77 -15.54 7.74 7.89
N SER A 78 -16.63 8.47 7.60
CA SER A 78 -17.03 8.87 6.23
C SER A 78 -15.96 9.69 5.52
N MET A 79 -15.20 10.48 6.29
CA MET A 79 -14.07 11.29 5.81
C MET A 79 -12.93 10.42 5.23
N PHE A 80 -12.81 9.17 5.70
CA PHE A 80 -11.78 8.22 5.27
C PHE A 80 -12.27 7.27 4.17
N HIS A 81 -13.59 7.06 4.07
CA HIS A 81 -14.21 6.28 2.99
C HIS A 81 -14.22 7.00 1.64
N LYS A 82 -14.10 8.33 1.61
CA LYS A 82 -13.92 9.09 0.35
C LYS A 82 -12.50 8.98 -0.24
N ALA A 83 -11.58 8.32 0.47
CA ALA A 83 -10.18 8.15 0.10
C ALA A 83 -9.76 6.65 -0.01
N MET A 84 -10.73 5.73 0.04
CA MET A 84 -10.55 4.31 -0.31
C MET A 84 -11.36 3.99 -1.55
#